data_AF-A0A1L8RFM3-F1
#
_entry.id   AF-A0A1L8RFM3-F1
#
_cell.length_a   1.000
_cell.length_b   1.000
_cell.length_c   1.000
_cell.angle_alpha   90.00
_cell.angle_beta   90.00
_cell.angle_gamma   90.00
#
_symmetry.space_group_name_H-M   'P 1'
#
loop_
_entity.id
_entity.type
_entity.pdbx_description
1 polymer ?
#
loop_
_entity_poly.entity_id
_entity_poly.type
_entity_poly.pdbx_seq_one_letter_code
_entity_poly.pdbx_strand_id
1 'polypeptide(L)' 'MVGPISAFNNATGGTGLAIVGVLMAFFVIPFVAGFFIDLLCRKVLHLYDNEIFKFIQ' A
#
# COMPACT_ATOMS: atom_id res chain seq x y z
N MET A 1 14.13 -13.86 5.86
CA MET A 1 13.53 -12.57 6.29
C MET A 1 13.48 -11.67 5.06
N VAL A 2 12.30 -11.44 4.50
CA VAL A 2 12.11 -10.70 3.25
C VAL A 2 11.98 -9.20 3.56
N GLY A 3 13.12 -8.51 3.64
CA GLY A 3 13.19 -7.06 3.81
C GLY A 3 13.64 -6.33 2.54
N PRO A 4 13.58 -4.98 2.51
CA PRO A 4 13.95 -4.19 1.34
C PRO A 4 15.36 -4.48 0.82
N ILE A 5 16.33 -4.65 1.73
CA ILE A 5 17.74 -4.98 1.40
C ILE A 5 17.84 -6.36 0.75
N SER A 6 17.15 -7.36 1.31
CA SER A 6 17.14 -8.69 0.71
C SER A 6 16.41 -8.70 -0.65
N ALA A 7 15.33 -7.93 -0.80
CA ALA A 7 14.61 -7.83 -2.06
C ALA A 7 15.48 -7.15 -3.13
N PHE A 8 16.24 -6.12 -2.75
CA PHE A 8 17.21 -5.46 -3.62
C PHE A 8 18.33 -6.41 -4.07
N ASN A 9 18.93 -7.16 -3.14
CA ASN A 9 20.03 -8.09 -3.44
C ASN A 9 19.61 -9.28 -4.30
N ASN A 10 18.32 -9.62 -4.31
CA ASN A 10 17.75 -10.71 -5.12
C ASN A 10 17.05 -10.18 -6.39
N ALA A 11 17.10 -8.87 -6.66
CA ALA A 11 16.45 -8.30 -7.83
C ALA A 11 17.21 -8.67 -9.11
N THR A 12 16.52 -9.32 -10.03
CA THR A 12 17.07 -9.66 -11.36
C THR A 12 16.94 -8.45 -12.28
N GLY A 13 18.02 -7.69 -12.45
CA GLY A 13 18.04 -6.52 -13.33
C GLY A 13 19.16 -5.53 -12.98
N GLY A 14 19.21 -4.41 -13.70
CA GLY A 14 20.12 -3.32 -13.37
C GLY A 14 19.77 -2.67 -12.03
N THR A 15 20.77 -2.10 -11.36
CA THR A 15 20.65 -1.44 -10.04
C THR A 15 19.48 -0.45 -9.98
N GLY A 16 19.27 0.33 -11.05
CA GLY A 16 18.16 1.28 -11.12
C GLY A 16 16.77 0.62 -11.07
N LEU A 17 16.58 -0.50 -11.76
CA LEU A 17 15.31 -1.25 -11.74
C LEU A 17 15.06 -1.90 -10.38
N ALA A 18 16.12 -2.35 -9.71
CA ALA A 18 16.03 -2.90 -8.36
C ALA A 18 15.58 -1.84 -7.35
N ILE A 19 16.11 -0.61 -7.41
CA ILE A 19 15.67 0.50 -6.53
C ILE A 19 14.20 0.81 -6.76
N VAL A 20 13.79 0.97 -8.02
CA VAL A 20 12.39 1.26 -8.37
C VAL A 20 11.48 0.14 -7.89
N GLY A 21 11.86 -1.12 -8.11
CA GLY A 21 11.08 -2.28 -7.67
C GLY A 21 10.86 -2.32 -6.16
N VAL A 22 11.90 -2.02 -5.37
CA VAL A 22 11.80 -1.97 -3.91
C VAL A 22 10.91 -0.82 -3.45
N LEU A 23 11.05 0.38 -4.02
CA LEU A 23 10.17 1.51 -3.70
C LEU A 23 8.70 1.22 -4.05
N MET A 24 8.46 0.57 -5.18
CA MET A 24 7.11 0.18 -5.59
C MET A 24 6.52 -0.85 -4.62
N ALA A 25 7.26 -1.91 -4.31
CA ALA A 25 6.79 -3.01 -3.47
C ALA A 25 6.52 -2.61 -2.01
N PHE A 26 7.37 -1.76 -1.42
CA PHE A 26 7.31 -1.44 0.01
C PHE A 26 6.68 -0.08 0.33
N PHE A 27 6.57 0.83 -0.65
CA PHE A 27 6.02 2.16 -0.42
C PHE A 27 4.80 2.43 -1.30
N VAL A 28 4.92 2.32 -2.62
CA VAL A 28 3.80 2.72 -3.49
C VAL A 28 2.61 1.77 -3.37
N ILE A 29 2.84 0.46 -3.49
CA ILE A 29 1.78 -0.54 -3.50
C ILE A 29 0.98 -0.55 -2.19
N PRO A 30 1.59 -0.58 -0.98
CA PRO A 30 0.82 -0.60 0.27
C PRO A 30 -0.08 0.63 0.45
N PHE A 31 0.43 1.82 0.10
CA PHE A 31 -0.33 3.07 0.26
C PHE A 31 -1.46 3.18 -0.77
N VAL A 32 -1.16 2.85 -2.03
CA VAL A 32 -2.17 2.86 -3.10
C VAL A 32 -3.22 1.78 -2.87
N ALA A 33 -2.81 0.55 -2.52
CA ALA A 33 -3.74 -0.53 -2.21
C ALA A 33 -4.62 -0.19 -1.01
N GLY A 34 -4.05 0.38 0.06
CA GLY A 34 -4.80 0.86 1.22
C GLY A 34 -5.85 1.91 0.84
N PHE A 35 -5.48 2.89 0.01
CA PHE A 35 -6.40 3.91 -0.49
C PHE A 35 -7.53 3.31 -1.35
N PHE A 36 -7.21 2.39 -2.25
CA PHE A 36 -8.22 1.73 -3.08
C PHE A 36 -9.15 0.83 -2.27
N ILE A 37 -8.62 0.12 -1.28
CA ILE A 37 -9.43 -0.71 -0.37
C ILE A 37 -10.34 0.17 0.47
N ASP A 38 -9.86 1.28 1.02
CA ASP A 38 -10.69 2.24 1.77
C ASP A 38 -11.82 2.79 0.89
N LEU A 39 -11.51 3.21 -0.34
CA LEU A 39 -12.51 3.71 -1.29
C LEU A 39 -13.53 2.64 -1.65
N LEU A 40 -13.08 1.40 -1.92
CA LEU A 40 -13.96 0.29 -2.25
C LEU A 40 -14.88 -0.09 -1.08
N CYS A 41 -14.34 -0.16 0.14
CA CYS A 41 -15.10 -0.43 1.35
C CYS A 41 -16.13 0.65 1.66
N ARG A 42 -15.81 1.93 1.44
CA ARG A 42 -16.73 3.05 1.64
C ARG A 42 -17.80 3.14 0.55
N LYS A 43 -17.40 3.04 -0.72
CA LYS A 43 -18.26 3.37 -1.88
C LYS A 43 -19.08 2.20 -2.39
N VAL A 44 -18.52 0.99 -2.36
CA VAL A 44 -19.19 -0.21 -2.92
C VAL A 44 -19.91 -0.97 -1.82
N LEU A 45 -19.21 -1.21 -0.71
CA LEU A 45 -19.75 -2.08 0.35
C LEU A 45 -20.46 -1.31 1.48
N HIS A 46 -20.35 0.03 1.53
CA HIS A 46 -20.88 0.88 2.62
C HIS A 46 -20.56 0.33 4.02
N LEU A 47 -19.39 -0.31 4.18
CA LEU A 47 -19.06 -1.03 5.41
C LEU A 47 -18.86 -0.07 6.59
N TYR A 48 -18.45 1.17 6.31
CA TYR A 48 -18.23 2.26 7.25
C TYR A 48 -18.83 3.53 6.65
N ASP A 49 -19.70 4.20 7.42
CA ASP A 49 -20.18 5.55 7.08
C ASP A 49 -19.19 6.58 7.66
N ASN A 50 -19.03 7.74 7.00
CA ASN A 50 -18.22 8.85 7.53
C ASN A 50 -18.78 9.40 8.85
N GLU A 51 -20.00 9.03 9.22
CA GLU A 51 -20.68 9.47 10.44
C GLU A 51 -20.21 8.79 11.74
N ILE A 52 -19.20 7.91 11.74
CA ILE A 52 -18.75 7.24 12.99
C ILE A 52 -18.20 8.24 14.03
N PHE A 53 -17.78 9.44 13.61
CA PHE A 53 -17.39 10.52 14.53
C PHE A 53 -18.57 11.29 15.15
N LYS A 54 -19.81 11.02 14.72
CA LYS A 54 -21.02 11.72 15.21
C LYS A 54 -21.36 11.41 16.67
N PHE A 55 -20.68 10.44 17.28
CA PHE A 55 -20.86 10.05 18.68
C PHE A 55 -19.73 10.53 19.61
N ILE A 56 -18.79 11.34 19.13
CA ILE A 56 -17.70 11.96 19.93
C ILE A 56 -17.96 13.47 20.16
N GLN A 57 -19.19 13.96 19.99
CA GLN A 57 -19.59 15.32 20.35
C GLN A 57 -20.75 15.33 21.34
#